data_AF-A0A5C6YTF4-F1
#
_entry.id   AF-A0A5C6YTF4-F1
#
_cell.length_a   1.000
_cell.length_b   1.000
_cell.length_c   1.000
_cell.angle_alpha   90.00
_cell.angle_beta   90.00
_cell.angle_gamma   90.00
#
_symmetry.space_group_name_H-M   'P 1'
#
loop_
_entity.id
_entity.type
_entity.pdbx_description
1 polymer ?
#
loop_
_entity_poly.entity_id
_entity_poly.type
_entity_poly.pdbx_seq_one_letter_code
_entity_poly.pdbx_strand_id
1 'polypeptide(L)' 'MTWKGFWEGIASLFENVLFIPYDALREIDSWWLANIFSWVFLLIGAAAFIYWLSKLKNFNESTESTYTFDENP' A
#
# COMPACT_ATOMS: atom_id res chain seq x y z
N MET A 1 -23.77 23.64 22.04
CA MET A 1 -23.05 23.21 20.82
C MET A 1 -23.97 23.42 19.64
N THR A 2 -23.52 24.09 18.58
CA THR A 2 -24.28 24.28 17.35
C THR A 2 -23.81 23.27 16.30
N TRP A 3 -24.66 22.96 15.32
CA TRP A 3 -24.30 22.11 14.18
C TRP A 3 -23.06 22.64 13.44
N LYS A 4 -22.95 23.96 13.30
CA LYS A 4 -21.78 24.63 12.74
C LYS A 4 -20.50 24.34 13.54
N GLY A 5 -20.55 24.44 14.87
CA GLY A 5 -19.39 24.19 15.73
C GLY A 5 -18.91 22.73 15.71
N PHE A 6 -19.80 21.75 15.50
CA PHE A 6 -19.42 20.35 15.32
C PHE A 6 -18.56 20.16 14.06
N TRP A 7 -19.01 20.72 12.92
CA TRP A 7 -18.26 20.65 11.67
C TRP A 7 -16.97 21.47 11.69
N GLU A 8 -16.95 22.62 12.35
CA GLU A 8 -15.73 23.41 12.56
C GLU A 8 -14.71 22.65 13.44
N GLY A 9 -15.19 21.88 14.43
CA GLY A 9 -14.35 20.99 15.22
C GLY A 9 -13.71 19.88 14.38
N ILE A 10 -14.48 19.27 13.46
CA ILE A 10 -13.94 18.29 12.51
C ILE A 10 -12.92 18.95 11.59
N ALA A 11 -13.24 20.10 10.98
CA ALA A 11 -12.33 20.81 10.11
C ALA A 11 -11.01 21.13 10.83
N SER A 12 -11.08 21.64 12.06
CA SER A 12 -9.91 21.94 12.88
C SER A 12 -9.05 20.71 13.20
N LEU A 13 -9.68 19.55 13.47
CA LEU A 13 -8.95 18.30 13.68
C LEU A 13 -8.14 17.91 12.42
N PHE A 14 -8.72 18.07 11.24
CA PHE A 14 -8.03 17.72 10.00
C PHE A 14 -6.95 18.75 9.65
N GLU A 15 -7.30 20.03 9.57
CA GLU A 15 -6.40 21.10 9.14
C GLU A 15 -5.29 21.36 10.16
N ASN A 16 -5.61 21.44 11.46
CA ASN A 16 -4.64 21.86 12.48
C ASN A 16 -3.93 20.70 13.18
N VAL A 17 -4.33 19.44 12.93
CA VAL A 17 -3.70 18.27 13.59
C VAL A 17 -3.30 17.21 12.58
N LEU A 18 -4.24 16.63 11.84
CA LEU A 18 -3.96 15.48 10.96
C LEU A 18 -3.17 15.87 9.69
N PHE A 19 -3.30 17.10 9.21
CA PHE A 19 -2.66 17.56 7.98
C PHE A 19 -1.31 18.26 8.19
N ILE A 20 -0.87 18.50 9.42
CA ILE A 20 0.50 18.97 9.71
C ILE A 20 1.59 18.23 8.90
N PRO A 21 1.64 16.88 8.88
CA PRO A 21 2.64 16.18 8.08
C PRO A 21 2.46 16.40 6.57
N TYR A 22 1.24 16.61 6.07
CA TYR A 22 0.99 16.89 4.66
C TYR A 22 1.40 18.31 4.27
N ASP A 23 1.24 19.29 5.14
CA ASP A 23 1.74 20.65 4.91
C ASP A 23 3.27 20.66 4.84
N ALA A 24 3.95 19.93 5.73
CA ALA A 24 5.40 19.78 5.68
C ALA A 24 5.89 19.12 4.38
N LEU A 25 5.15 18.15 3.83
CA LEU A 25 5.48 17.52 2.54
C LEU A 25 5.21 18.45 1.36
N ARG A 26 4.21 19.33 1.45
CA ARG A 26 3.84 20.28 0.40
C ARG A 26 4.91 21.35 0.19
N GLU A 27 5.65 21.70 1.23
CA GLU A 27 6.75 22.67 1.17
C GLU A 27 8.04 22.09 0.55
N ILE A 28 8.07 20.79 0.24
CA ILE A 28 9.24 20.13 -0.34
C ILE A 28 9.24 20.31 -1.87
N ASP A 29 10.25 21.02 -2.39
CA ASP A 29 10.43 21.25 -3.84
C ASP A 29 10.78 19.97 -4.62
N SER A 30 11.36 18.97 -3.96
CA SER A 30 11.73 17.71 -4.61
C SER A 30 10.50 16.85 -4.87
N TRP A 31 10.14 16.72 -6.14
CA TRP A 31 9.03 15.87 -6.60
C TRP A 31 9.12 14.44 -6.08
N TRP A 32 10.32 13.87 -6.00
CA TRP A 32 10.54 12.51 -5.50
C TRP A 32 10.20 12.38 -4.02
N LEU A 33 10.63 13.35 -3.21
CA LEU A 33 10.44 13.32 -1.76
C LEU A 33 9.02 13.71 -1.36
N ALA A 34 8.40 14.66 -2.06
CA ALA A 34 6.99 15.01 -1.88
C ALA A 34 6.05 13.80 -2.12
N ASN A 35 6.46 12.82 -2.93
CA ASN A 35 5.71 11.61 -3.24
C ASN A 35 6.14 10.37 -2.44
N ILE A 36 6.93 10.51 -1.36
CA ILE A 36 7.54 9.37 -0.66
C ILE A 36 6.51 8.32 -0.19
N PHE A 37 5.35 8.75 0.30
CA PHE A 37 4.27 7.84 0.72
C PHE A 37 3.67 7.05 -0.45
N SER A 38 3.51 7.68 -1.61
CA SER A 38 3.09 7.01 -2.83
C SER A 38 4.09 5.94 -3.26
N TRP A 39 5.39 6.25 -3.21
CA TRP A 39 6.46 5.29 -3.50
C TRP A 39 6.45 4.11 -2.54
N VAL A 40 6.32 4.36 -1.23
CA VAL A 40 6.23 3.29 -0.21
C VAL A 40 5.03 2.39 -0.47
N PHE A 41 3.85 2.97 -0.74
CA PHE A 41 2.65 2.19 -1.03
C PHE A 41 2.83 1.33 -2.29
N LEU A 42 3.39 1.89 -3.36
CA LEU A 42 3.67 1.13 -4.58
C LEU A 42 4.66 -0.01 -4.35
N LEU A 43 5.72 0.22 -3.57
CA LEU A 43 6.71 -0.81 -3.26
C LEU A 43 6.11 -1.94 -2.42
N ILE A 44 5.28 -1.63 -1.42
CA ILE A 44 4.57 -2.63 -0.62
C ILE A 44 3.62 -3.44 -1.52
N GLY A 45 2.85 -2.76 -2.37
CA GLY A 45 1.95 -3.41 -3.31
C GLY A 45 2.69 -4.32 -4.30
N ALA A 46 3.81 -3.86 -4.85
CA ALA A 46 4.65 -4.65 -5.73
C ALA A 46 5.25 -5.87 -5.03
N ALA A 47 5.76 -5.72 -3.81
CA ALA A 47 6.30 -6.84 -3.02
C ALA A 47 5.22 -7.88 -2.71
N ALA A 48 4.02 -7.44 -2.30
CA ALA A 48 2.89 -8.33 -2.06
C ALA A 48 2.47 -9.06 -3.33
N PHE A 49 2.43 -8.37 -4.48
CA PHE A 49 2.11 -8.95 -5.77
C PHE A 49 3.14 -10.01 -6.21
N ILE A 50 4.45 -9.71 -6.09
CA ILE A 50 5.53 -10.66 -6.39
C ILE A 50 5.44 -11.90 -5.50
N TYR A 51 5.19 -11.71 -4.20
CA TYR A 51 5.00 -12.82 -3.27
C TYR A 51 3.81 -13.70 -3.69
N TRP A 52 2.69 -13.09 -4.09
CA TRP A 52 1.51 -13.84 -4.52
C TRP A 52 1.73 -14.60 -5.83
N LEU A 53 2.39 -13.98 -6.82
CA LEU A 53 2.77 -14.66 -8.07
C LEU A 53 3.71 -15.84 -7.82
N SER A 54 4.67 -15.68 -6.90
CA SER A 54 5.59 -16.76 -6.52
C SER A 54 4.83 -17.93 -5.88
N LYS A 55 3.81 -17.65 -5.05
CA LYS A 55 2.95 -18.68 -4.47
C LYS A 55 2.12 -19.42 -5.53
N LEU A 56 1.57 -18.71 -6.51
CA LEU A 56 0.84 -19.33 -7.63
C LEU A 56 1.74 -20.23 -8.46
N LYS A 57 2.97 -19.80 -8.75
CA LYS A 57 3.95 -20.63 -9.47
C LYS A 57 4.25 -21.93 -8.71
N ASN A 58 4.55 -21.83 -7.41
CA ASN A 58 4.84 -23.00 -6.58
C ASN A 58 3.65 -23.97 -6.52
N PHE A 59 2.42 -23.44 -6.47
CA PHE A 59 1.22 -24.26 -6.50
C PHE A 59 1.09 -25.03 -7.84
N ASN A 60 1.35 -24.36 -8.97
CA ASN A 60 1.32 -25.01 -10.29
C ASN A 60 2.35 -26.14 -10.40
N GLU A 61 3.62 -25.89 -10.02
CA GLU A 61 4.69 -26.90 -10.08
C GLU A 61 4.39 -28.11 -9.18
N SER A 62 3.86 -27.91 -7.98
CA SER A 62 3.48 -29.02 -7.07
C SER A 62 2.33 -29.89 -7.61
N THR A 63 1.51 -29.31 -8.48
CA THR A 63 0.38 -29.99 -9.09
C THR A 63 0.85 -30.86 -10.26
N GLU A 64 1.79 -30.35 -11.06
CA GLU A 64 2.43 -31.13 -12.14
C GLU A 64 3.14 -32.38 -11.61
N SER A 65 3.96 -32.27 -10.55
CA SER A 65 4.67 -33.42 -9.98
C SER A 65 3.77 -34.50 -9.37
N THR A 66 2.53 -34.14 -9.00
CA THR A 66 1.57 -35.08 -8.40
C THR A 66 0.77 -35.84 -9.47
N TYR A 67 0.53 -35.21 -10.62
CA TYR A 67 -0.22 -35.82 -11.73
C TYR A 67 0.68 -36.50 -12.76
N THR A 68 1.97 -36.13 -12.84
CA THR A 68 3.00 -36.95 -13.47
C THR A 68 3.46 -37.99 -12.45
N PHE A 69 2.63 -39.03 -12.26
CA PHE A 69 3.08 -40.28 -11.65
C PHE A 69 4.43 -40.66 -12.25
N ASP A 70 5.39 -41.11 -11.42
CA ASP A 70 6.70 -41.60 -11.87
C ASP A 70 6.52 -42.46 -13.12
N GLU A 71 6.89 -41.91 -14.28
CA GLU A 71 6.84 -42.62 -15.56
C GLU A 71 7.97 -43.65 -15.66
N ASN A 72 8.63 -43.99 -14.56
CA ASN A 72 9.66 -45.01 -14.49
C ASN A 72 9.24 -46.14 -13.52
N PRO A 73 9.12 -47.39 -13.98
CA PRO A 73 8.73 -48.54 -13.17
C PRO A 73 9.75 -48.91 -12.08
#